data_AF-S8EQ89-F1
#
_entry.id   AF-S8EQ89-F1
#
_cell.length_a   1.000
_cell.length_b   1.000
_cell.length_c   1.000
_cell.angle_alpha   90.00
_cell.angle_beta   90.00
_cell.angle_gamma   90.00
#
_symmetry.space_group_name_H-M   'P 1'
#
loop_
_entity.id
_entity.type
_entity.pdbx_description
1 polymer ?
#
loop_
_entity_poly.entity_id
_entity_poly.type
_entity_poly.pdbx_seq_one_letter_code
_entity_poly.pdbx_strand_id
1 'polypeptide(L)'
;MFLERWDAILAIAPPSVTEYLRSYWIPYRKWWSAVSRVGRNIWEANNTNMLLEAYHHVLKGKFLEGKRNHRVDHLLYTLIKNLIPYYAFRLRRQCFDFEGPDLEVMERKKIVQDAS
;
A
#
# COMPACT_ATOMS: atom_id res chain seq x y z
N MET A 1 -7.91 8.61 -23.14
CA MET A 1 -7.20 8.73 -21.84
C MET A 1 -6.86 7.40 -21.13
N PHE A 2 -7.78 6.46 -20.84
CA PHE A 2 -7.41 5.10 -20.35
C PHE A 2 -7.20 4.10 -21.48
N LEU A 3 -8.17 4.02 -22.40
CA LEU A 3 -8.16 3.07 -23.52
C LEU A 3 -6.94 3.29 -24.42
N GLU A 4 -6.59 4.53 -24.74
CA GLU A 4 -5.37 4.84 -25.49
C GLU A 4 -4.08 4.32 -24.83
N ARG A 5 -3.97 4.42 -23.50
CA ARG A 5 -2.81 3.91 -22.76
C ARG A 5 -2.83 2.39 -22.68
N TRP A 6 -4.01 1.81 -22.54
CA TRP A 6 -4.23 0.38 -22.57
C TRP A 6 -3.85 -0.22 -23.93
N ASP A 7 -4.28 0.39 -25.03
CA ASP A 7 -3.95 -0.03 -26.39
C ASP A 7 -2.45 0.08 -26.67
N ALA A 8 -1.78 1.13 -26.16
CA ALA A 8 -0.33 1.25 -26.23
C ALA A 8 0.41 0.14 -25.44
N ILE A 9 -0.12 -0.29 -24.30
CA ILE A 9 0.44 -1.40 -23.51
C ILE A 9 0.23 -2.72 -24.26
N LEU A 10 -0.96 -2.95 -24.82
CA LEU A 10 -1.29 -4.14 -25.59
C LEU A 10 -0.44 -4.29 -26.86
N ALA A 11 -0.02 -3.17 -27.47
CA ALA A 11 0.84 -3.19 -28.65
C ALA A 11 2.26 -3.72 -28.36
N ILE A 12 2.73 -3.65 -27.11
CA ILE A 12 4.09 -4.02 -26.71
C ILE A 12 4.09 -5.33 -25.90
N ALA A 13 3.00 -5.66 -25.22
CA ALA A 13 2.92 -6.78 -24.30
C ALA A 13 2.78 -8.14 -25.02
N PRO A 14 3.46 -9.20 -24.55
CA PRO A 14 3.25 -10.56 -25.06
C PRO A 14 1.79 -11.02 -24.92
N PRO A 15 1.30 -11.92 -25.79
CA PRO A 15 -0.08 -12.41 -25.74
C PRO A 15 -0.48 -13.01 -24.38
N SER A 16 0.43 -13.72 -23.71
CA SER A 16 0.19 -14.29 -22.38
C SER A 16 -0.02 -13.23 -21.29
N VAL A 17 0.71 -12.12 -21.36
CA VAL A 17 0.57 -10.98 -20.44
C VAL A 17 -0.73 -10.24 -20.71
N THR A 18 -1.08 -10.04 -21.97
CA THR A 18 -2.35 -9.45 -22.40
C THR A 18 -3.53 -10.24 -21.86
N GLU A 19 -3.51 -11.57 -22.01
CA GLU A 19 -4.58 -12.43 -21.51
C GLU A 19 -4.68 -12.33 -19.99
N TYR A 20 -3.57 -12.47 -19.28
CA TYR A 20 -3.52 -12.32 -17.82
C TYR A 20 -4.12 -10.99 -17.34
N LEU A 21 -3.72 -9.86 -17.94
CA LEU A 21 -4.22 -8.55 -17.55
C LEU A 21 -5.71 -8.41 -17.87
N ARG A 22 -6.19 -8.95 -18.99
CA ARG A 22 -7.62 -8.96 -19.34
C ARG A 22 -8.46 -9.77 -18.36
N SER A 23 -8.02 -10.97 -18.00
CA SER A 23 -8.81 -11.85 -17.13
C SER A 23 -8.81 -11.38 -15.67
N TYR A 24 -7.65 -10.91 -15.18
CA TYR A 24 -7.47 -10.68 -13.73
C TYR A 24 -7.44 -9.21 -13.32
N TRP A 25 -7.05 -8.28 -14.20
CA TRP A 25 -6.84 -6.88 -13.81
C TRP A 25 -7.92 -5.96 -14.37
N ILE A 26 -8.29 -6.07 -15.65
CA ILE A 26 -9.29 -5.19 -16.28
C ILE A 26 -10.66 -5.17 -15.58
N PRO A 27 -11.24 -6.30 -15.13
CA PRO A 27 -12.54 -6.29 -14.43
C PRO A 27 -12.51 -5.43 -13.16
N TYR A 28 -11.34 -5.38 -12.50
CA TYR A 28 -11.14 -4.64 -11.25
C TYR A 28 -10.42 -3.30 -11.47
N ARG A 29 -10.39 -2.76 -12.70
CA ARG A 29 -9.69 -1.50 -13.05
C ARG A 29 -10.02 -0.34 -12.14
N LYS A 30 -11.26 -0.28 -11.63
CA LYS A 30 -11.70 0.76 -10.70
C LYS A 30 -10.80 0.82 -9.48
N TRP A 31 -10.25 -0.30 -8.99
CA TRP A 31 -9.52 -0.35 -7.73
C TRP A 31 -8.05 0.06 -7.86
N TRP A 32 -7.38 -0.37 -8.93
CA TRP A 32 -5.94 -0.18 -9.11
C TRP A 32 -5.54 0.90 -10.11
N SER A 33 -6.39 1.25 -11.08
CA SER A 33 -6.02 2.19 -12.14
C SER A 33 -6.03 3.63 -11.65
N ALA A 34 -4.93 4.36 -11.86
CA ALA A 34 -4.79 5.75 -11.43
C ALA A 34 -5.85 6.68 -12.03
N VAL A 35 -6.26 6.44 -13.28
CA VAL A 35 -7.33 7.20 -13.95
C VAL A 35 -8.72 6.95 -13.35
N SER A 36 -8.90 5.88 -12.57
CA SER A 36 -10.13 5.58 -11.83
C SER A 36 -10.09 6.07 -10.37
N ARG A 37 -9.10 6.89 -10.00
CA ARG A 37 -8.91 7.44 -8.64
C ARG A 37 -9.37 8.89 -8.50
N VAL A 38 -10.43 9.29 -9.20
CA VAL A 38 -11.00 10.65 -9.10
C VAL A 38 -12.09 10.67 -8.02
N GLY A 39 -12.08 11.67 -7.15
CA GLY A 39 -13.17 11.92 -6.17
C GLY A 39 -13.24 10.96 -4.97
N ARG A 40 -12.16 10.26 -4.65
CA ARG A 40 -12.12 9.33 -3.50
C ARG A 40 -11.92 10.06 -2.19
N ASN A 41 -12.63 9.63 -1.15
CA ASN A 41 -12.34 10.08 0.21
C ASN A 41 -11.05 9.43 0.74
N ILE A 42 -10.50 9.94 1.85
CA ILE A 42 -9.19 9.50 2.36
C ILE A 42 -9.12 7.99 2.68
N TRP A 43 -10.25 7.38 3.04
CA TRP A 43 -10.37 5.96 3.32
C TRP A 43 -10.33 5.12 2.04
N GLU A 44 -10.84 5.66 0.93
CA GLU A 44 -10.81 5.08 -0.40
C GLU A 44 -9.51 5.40 -1.17
N ALA A 45 -8.80 6.45 -0.77
CA ALA A 45 -7.44 6.79 -1.21
C ALA A 45 -6.37 5.89 -0.60
N ASN A 46 -6.75 5.05 0.37
CA ASN A 46 -5.91 4.02 0.94
C ASN A 46 -5.56 2.98 -0.14
N ASN A 47 -4.44 3.22 -0.84
CA ASN A 47 -3.89 2.29 -1.81
C ASN A 47 -3.38 1.06 -1.06
N THR A 48 -4.24 0.06 -0.93
CA THR A 48 -3.97 -1.21 -0.25
C THR A 48 -2.65 -1.81 -0.72
N ASN A 49 -2.35 -1.78 -2.03
CA ASN A 49 -1.06 -2.25 -2.55
C ASN A 49 0.13 -1.43 -2.03
N MET A 50 0.05 -0.11 -1.98
CA MET A 50 1.18 0.72 -1.54
C MET A 50 1.45 0.55 -0.05
N LEU A 51 0.41 0.50 0.78
CA LEU A 51 0.56 0.24 2.22
C LEU A 51 1.06 -1.18 2.47
N LEU A 52 0.54 -2.16 1.74
CA LEU A 52 0.95 -3.56 1.84
C LEU A 52 2.41 -3.73 1.38
N GLU A 53 2.83 -3.07 0.31
CA GLU A 53 4.21 -3.05 -0.16
C GLU A 53 5.14 -2.38 0.86
N ALA A 54 4.77 -1.21 1.40
CA ALA A 54 5.55 -0.54 2.44
C ALA A 54 5.68 -1.41 3.70
N TYR A 55 4.58 -2.07 4.12
CA TYR A 55 4.57 -3.05 5.19
C TYR A 55 5.52 -4.22 4.90
N HIS A 56 5.44 -4.80 3.69
CA HIS A 56 6.32 -5.90 3.29
C HIS A 56 7.79 -5.48 3.23
N HIS A 57 8.09 -4.25 2.79
CA HIS A 57 9.44 -3.71 2.80
C HIS A 57 10.01 -3.63 4.21
N VAL A 58 9.23 -3.13 5.17
CA VAL A 58 9.62 -3.07 6.58
C VAL A 58 9.79 -4.48 7.16
N LEU A 59 8.81 -5.37 6.96
CA LEU A 59 8.86 -6.75 7.43
C LEU A 59 10.11 -7.47 6.91
N LYS A 60 10.35 -7.40 5.60
CA LYS A 60 11.46 -8.09 4.96
C LYS A 60 12.82 -7.50 5.32
N GLY A 61 12.93 -6.17 5.31
CA GLY A 61 14.21 -5.48 5.54
C GLY A 61 14.61 -5.47 7.01
N LYS A 62 13.67 -5.17 7.91
CA LYS A 62 13.97 -4.93 9.32
C LYS A 62 13.80 -6.17 10.21
N PHE A 63 12.92 -7.10 9.85
CA PHE A 63 12.55 -8.22 10.72
C PHE A 63 12.90 -9.61 10.17
N LEU A 64 12.99 -9.78 8.86
CA LEU A 64 13.31 -11.08 8.23
C LEU A 64 14.72 -11.13 7.63
N GLU A 65 15.56 -10.12 7.86
CA GLU A 65 16.96 -10.05 7.41
C GLU A 65 17.14 -10.32 5.90
N GLY A 66 16.15 -9.94 5.07
CA GLY A 66 16.20 -10.10 3.62
C GLY A 66 15.53 -11.37 3.07
N LYS A 67 16.06 -11.91 1.96
CA LYS A 67 15.48 -13.07 1.24
C LYS A 67 16.12 -14.37 1.74
N ARG A 68 15.63 -14.90 2.85
CA ARG A 68 15.89 -16.28 3.28
C ARG A 68 14.57 -17.03 3.46
N ASN A 69 14.57 -18.33 3.16
CA ASN A 69 13.43 -19.18 3.45
C ASN A 69 13.31 -19.33 4.95
N HIS A 70 12.34 -18.64 5.53
CA HIS A 70 11.99 -18.77 6.94
C HIS A 70 10.88 -19.78 7.10
N ARG A 71 10.94 -20.58 8.16
CA ARG A 71 9.81 -21.44 8.52
C ARG A 71 8.61 -20.60 8.94
N VAL A 72 7.41 -21.10 8.72
CA VAL A 72 6.15 -20.39 9.03
C VAL A 72 6.05 -20.06 10.53
N ASP A 73 6.54 -20.94 11.41
CA ASP A 73 6.61 -20.70 12.85
C ASP A 73 7.50 -19.51 13.21
N HIS A 74 8.66 -19.37 12.56
CA HIS A 74 9.54 -18.23 12.76
C HIS A 74 8.91 -16.91 12.28
N LEU A 75 8.17 -16.96 11.16
CA LEU A 75 7.41 -15.82 10.66
C LEU A 75 6.32 -15.42 11.66
N LEU A 76 5.51 -16.36 12.12
CA LEU A 76 4.44 -16.10 13.11
C LEU A 76 5.00 -15.52 14.40
N TYR A 77 6.09 -16.09 14.92
CA TYR A 77 6.79 -15.56 16.08
C TYR A 77 7.22 -14.11 15.86
N THR A 78 7.85 -13.83 14.71
CA THR A 78 8.33 -12.49 14.36
C THR A 78 7.18 -11.48 14.24
N LEU A 79 6.08 -11.87 13.59
CA LEU A 79 4.89 -11.01 13.46
C LEU A 79 4.33 -10.65 14.84
N ILE A 80 4.17 -11.63 15.72
CA ILE A 80 3.52 -11.43 17.02
C ILE A 80 4.43 -10.73 18.01
N LYS A 81 5.70 -11.16 18.11
CA LYS A 81 6.61 -10.73 19.18
C LYS A 81 7.46 -9.52 18.82
N ASN A 82 7.72 -9.29 17.53
CA ASN A 82 8.59 -8.18 17.10
C ASN A 82 7.79 -7.09 16.38
N LEU A 83 6.97 -7.48 15.40
CA LEU A 83 6.31 -6.53 14.51
C LEU A 83 5.18 -5.75 15.20
N ILE A 84 4.28 -6.44 15.91
CA ILE A 84 3.17 -5.77 16.63
C ILE A 84 3.71 -4.76 17.67
N PRO A 85 4.65 -5.15 18.58
CA PRO A 85 5.21 -4.19 19.53
C PRO A 85 5.92 -3.02 18.86
N TYR A 86 6.60 -3.26 17.72
CA TYR A 86 7.24 -2.19 16.96
C TYR A 86 6.23 -1.14 16.47
N TYR A 87 5.13 -1.56 15.84
CA TYR A 87 4.11 -0.61 15.38
C TYR A 87 3.38 0.07 16.54
N ALA A 88 3.10 -0.66 17.64
CA ALA A 88 2.51 -0.06 18.84
C ALA A 88 3.44 0.98 19.50
N PHE A 89 4.74 0.74 19.49
CA PHE A 89 5.74 1.70 19.97
C PHE A 89 5.86 2.90 19.03
N ARG A 90 5.88 2.66 17.72
CA ARG A 90 5.91 3.72 16.69
C ARG A 90 4.69 4.65 16.81
N LEU A 91 3.49 4.07 16.95
CA LEU A 91 2.26 4.83 17.14
C LEU A 91 2.33 5.69 18.41
N ARG A 92 2.83 5.13 19.52
CA ARG A 92 3.04 5.92 20.75
C ARG A 92 4.00 7.08 20.53
N ARG A 93 5.12 6.88 19.82
CA ARG A 93 6.07 7.97 19.51
C ARG A 93 5.44 9.06 18.65
N GLN A 94 4.59 8.69 17.69
CA GLN A 94 3.82 9.65 16.89
C GLN A 94 2.84 10.46 17.77
N CYS A 95 2.19 9.84 18.77
CA CYS A 95 1.33 10.57 19.71
C CYS A 95 2.08 11.59 20.58
N PHE A 96 3.40 11.42 20.74
CA PHE A 96 4.26 12.34 21.50
C PHE A 96 5.07 13.27 20.59
N ASP A 97 4.69 13.43 19.32
CA ASP A 97 5.33 14.29 18.30
C ASP A 97 6.83 13.98 18.03
N PHE A 98 7.35 12.82 18.47
CA PHE A 98 8.72 12.39 18.18
C PHE A 98 8.90 11.87 16.75
N GLU A 99 7.81 11.44 16.13
CA GLU A 99 7.74 11.06 14.72
C GLU A 99 6.64 11.94 14.13
N GLY A 100 6.96 12.68 13.05
CA GLY A 100 6.02 13.63 12.44
C GLY A 100 4.65 12.99 12.15
N PRO A 101 3.59 13.81 12.13
CA PRO A 101 2.21 13.33 12.02
C PRO A 101 2.04 12.41 10.81
N ASP A 102 1.32 11.31 11.00
CA ASP A 102 0.94 10.41 9.92
C ASP A 102 0.20 11.21 8.83
N LEU A 103 0.29 10.76 7.57
CA LEU A 103 -0.36 11.41 6.44
C LEU A 103 -1.87 11.58 6.69
N GLU A 104 -2.50 10.62 7.39
CA GLU A 104 -3.90 10.71 7.83
C GLU A 104 -4.12 11.85 8.84
N VAL A 105 -3.22 12.01 9.82
CA VAL A 105 -3.32 13.02 10.88
C VAL A 105 -3.08 14.43 10.31
N MET A 106 -2.13 14.57 9.37
CA MET A 106 -1.91 15.84 8.67
C MET A 106 -3.14 16.26 7.87
N GLU A 107 -3.78 15.33 7.18
CA GLU A 107 -4.91 15.68 6.33
C GLU A 107 -6.19 15.95 7.12
N ARG A 108 -6.41 15.25 8.25
CA ARG A 108 -7.47 15.65 9.20
C ARG A 108 -7.27 17.06 9.72
N LYS A 109 -6.03 17.45 10.03
CA LYS A 109 -5.72 18.82 10.44
C LYS A 109 -6.04 19.82 9.32
N LYS A 110 -5.72 19.50 8.06
CA LYS A 110 -6.09 20.35 6.92
C LYS A 110 -7.60 20.49 6.72
N ILE A 111 -8.36 19.38 6.77
CA ILE A 111 -9.82 19.43 6.60
C ILE A 111 -10.49 20.28 7.69
N VAL A 112 -10.01 20.19 8.93
CA VAL A 112 -10.51 21.03 10.05
C VAL A 112 -10.14 22.50 9.84
N GLN A 113 -8.99 22.77 9.25
CA GLN A 113 -8.47 24.11 9.00
C GLN A 113 -9.11 24.79 7.78
N ASP A 114 -9.49 24.02 6.76
CA ASP A 114 -10.23 24.49 5.57
C ASP A 114 -11.73 24.70 5.84
N ALA A 115 -12.24 24.16 6.96
CA ALA A 115 -13.62 24.31 7.41
C ALA A 115 -13.84 25.45 8.42
N SER A 116 -12.78 26.20 8.79
CA SER A 116 -12.82 27.42 9.63
C SER A 116 -12.49 28.66 8.80
#